data_AF-A0A8J4QG37-F1
#
_entry.id   AF-A0A8J4QG37-F1
#
_cell.length_a   1.000
_cell.length_b   1.000
_cell.length_c   1.000
_cell.angle_alpha   90.00
_cell.angle_beta   90.00
_cell.angle_gamma   90.00
#
_symmetry.space_group_name_H-M   'P 1'
#
loop_
_entity.id
_entity.type
_entity.pdbx_description
1 polymer ?
#
loop_
_entity_poly.entity_id
_entity_poly.type
_entity_poly.pdbx_seq_one_letter_code
_entity_poly.pdbx_strand_id
1 'polypeptide(L)'
;MDANHVVKKCSSSNEKISTVQAALRLLLVAVFLGSLLMWIMAPTNTFKQSWLPSIQAKLNSTYLEPKQGARLLIYTLPILFVAAMGCFYLHMGKKLNNDKMASCRNPRFASWKKPVLIKGPLGIVSRVELAFLIMFIALLSWTFATCISNYFAKINPNSAAEQGEKVWQSKLDSAALTLGLVGNICLAFLFFPVTRGSSLLPLFGLTSENSIKYHIWLGNITMTLFTAHGICFFIYWAVTNELSQIFTSFMVCLEILRERRAEGMRLKEM
;
A
#
# COMPACT_ATOMS: atom_id res chain seq x y z
N MET A 1 53.94 27.72 27.91
CA MET A 1 53.36 26.72 26.97
C MET A 1 51.86 26.85 27.08
N ASP A 2 51.28 27.76 26.29
CA ASP A 2 49.86 28.06 26.34
C ASP A 2 49.08 27.08 25.45
N ALA A 3 48.18 26.32 26.06
CA ALA A 3 47.26 25.44 25.37
C ALA A 3 46.13 26.29 24.76
N ASN A 4 46.28 26.64 23.47
CA ASN A 4 45.19 27.19 22.67
C ASN A 4 44.07 26.14 22.52
N HIS A 5 43.07 26.24 23.38
CA HIS A 5 41.80 25.53 23.24
C HIS A 5 41.01 26.20 22.10
N VAL A 6 41.30 25.78 20.86
CA VAL A 6 40.51 26.16 19.69
C VAL A 6 39.13 25.50 19.82
N VAL A 7 38.18 26.24 20.40
CA VAL A 7 36.76 25.92 20.30
C VAL A 7 36.41 25.97 18.82
N LYS A 8 36.31 24.79 18.20
CA LYS A 8 35.87 24.64 16.80
C LYS A 8 34.41 25.09 16.73
N LYS A 9 34.19 26.38 16.49
CA LYS A 9 32.87 27.00 16.31
C LYS A 9 32.16 26.24 15.20
N CYS A 10 31.11 25.49 15.56
CA CYS A 10 30.30 24.78 14.59
C CYS A 10 29.77 25.81 13.59
N SER A 11 30.09 25.66 12.31
CA SER A 11 29.73 26.65 11.28
C SER A 11 28.20 26.85 11.24
N SER A 12 27.72 28.09 11.14
CA SER A 12 26.27 28.38 11.14
C SER A 12 25.52 27.68 9.99
N SER A 13 26.24 27.29 8.92
CA SER A 13 25.73 26.46 7.84
C SER A 13 25.34 25.05 8.30
N ASN A 14 26.13 24.42 9.18
CA ASN A 14 25.84 23.07 9.68
C ASN A 14 24.64 23.09 10.64
N GLU A 15 24.48 24.15 11.43
CA GLU A 15 23.30 24.37 12.27
C GLU A 15 22.03 24.51 11.42
N LYS A 16 22.04 25.39 10.41
CA LYS A 16 20.91 25.58 9.49
C LYS A 16 20.53 24.29 8.73
N ILE A 17 21.52 23.53 8.24
CA ILE A 17 21.28 22.24 7.57
C ILE A 17 20.60 21.24 8.52
N SER A 18 21.05 21.17 9.78
CA SER A 18 20.46 20.26 10.77
C SER A 18 19.02 20.64 11.16
N THR A 19 18.71 21.93 11.26
CA THR A 19 17.34 22.41 11.50
C THR A 19 16.42 22.07 10.33
N VAL A 20 16.87 22.31 9.09
CA VAL A 20 16.10 21.95 7.88
C VAL A 20 15.88 20.44 7.80
N GLN A 21 16.88 19.64 8.14
CA GLN A 21 16.78 18.17 8.17
C GLN A 21 15.77 17.68 9.23
N ALA A 22 15.74 18.31 10.41
CA ALA A 22 14.76 18.00 11.45
C ALA A 22 13.34 18.39 11.03
N ALA A 23 13.16 19.57 10.45
CA ALA A 23 11.87 20.02 9.92
C ALA A 23 11.35 19.10 8.82
N LEU A 24 12.23 18.69 7.89
CA LEU A 24 11.91 17.75 6.84
C LEU A 24 11.49 16.38 7.39
N ARG A 25 12.19 15.88 8.41
CA ARG A 25 11.82 14.62 9.08
C ARG A 25 10.43 14.71 9.72
N LEU A 26 10.12 15.81 10.40
CA LEU A 26 8.80 16.03 10.98
C LEU A 26 7.71 16.07 9.91
N LEU A 27 7.96 16.75 8.78
CA LEU A 27 7.03 16.80 7.65
C LEU A 27 6.76 15.39 7.08
N LEU A 28 7.80 14.58 6.88
CA LEU A 28 7.65 13.21 6.38
C LEU A 28 6.84 12.32 7.33
N VAL A 29 7.05 12.45 8.65
CA VAL A 29 6.26 11.75 9.65
C VAL A 29 4.80 12.21 9.61
N ALA A 30 4.54 13.52 9.48
CA ALA A 30 3.19 14.06 9.38
C ALA A 30 2.45 13.54 8.14
N VAL A 31 3.10 13.52 6.97
CA VAL A 31 2.53 12.95 5.73
C VAL A 31 2.25 11.46 5.87
N PHE A 32 3.15 10.70 6.51
CA PHE A 32 2.94 9.28 6.77
C PHE A 32 1.75 9.03 7.70
N LEU A 33 1.63 9.77 8.80
CA LEU A 33 0.48 9.68 9.72
C LEU A 33 -0.83 10.07 9.01
N GLY A 34 -0.82 11.12 8.19
CA GLY A 34 -1.97 11.50 7.38
C GLY A 34 -2.38 10.41 6.40
N SER A 35 -1.40 9.75 5.76
CA SER A 35 -1.64 8.62 4.86
C SER A 35 -2.25 7.42 5.60
N LEU A 36 -1.75 7.11 6.81
CA LEU A 36 -2.33 6.06 7.65
C LEU A 36 -3.77 6.36 8.06
N LEU A 37 -4.07 7.61 8.42
CA LEU A 37 -5.43 8.05 8.74
C LEU A 37 -6.36 7.84 7.53
N MET A 38 -5.89 8.18 6.32
CA MET A 38 -6.66 7.96 5.10
C MET A 38 -6.96 6.46 4.89
N TRP A 39 -6.00 5.57 5.10
CA TRP A 39 -6.24 4.12 5.02
C TRP A 39 -7.24 3.60 6.07
N ILE A 40 -7.17 4.11 7.31
CA ILE A 40 -8.10 3.72 8.38
C ILE A 40 -9.53 4.18 8.08
N MET A 41 -9.67 5.38 7.53
CA MET A 41 -10.98 5.98 7.21
C MET A 41 -11.55 5.47 5.89
N ALA A 42 -10.72 5.07 4.92
CA ALA A 42 -11.12 4.59 3.60
C ALA A 42 -12.31 3.59 3.57
N PRO A 43 -12.37 2.54 4.42
CA PRO A 43 -13.47 1.58 4.39
C PRO A 43 -14.79 2.10 4.97
N THR A 44 -14.76 3.21 5.71
CA THR A 44 -15.93 3.74 6.44
C THR A 44 -16.96 4.40 5.51
N ASN A 45 -18.23 4.41 5.93
CA ASN A 45 -19.28 5.10 5.19
C ASN A 45 -19.03 6.62 5.16
N THR A 46 -18.47 7.19 6.22
CA THR A 46 -18.09 8.61 6.27
C THR A 46 -17.15 8.98 5.12
N PHE A 47 -16.12 8.17 4.89
CA PHE A 47 -15.22 8.41 3.77
C PHE A 47 -15.92 8.25 2.42
N LYS A 48 -16.67 7.15 2.24
CA LYS A 48 -17.31 6.83 0.95
C LYS A 48 -18.44 7.80 0.57
N GLN A 49 -19.21 8.28 1.54
CA GLN A 49 -20.43 9.07 1.31
C GLN A 49 -20.21 10.58 1.47
N SER A 50 -19.30 11.02 2.33
CA SER A 50 -19.07 12.44 2.59
C SER A 50 -17.75 12.93 2.02
N TRP A 51 -16.64 12.29 2.39
CA TRP A 51 -15.31 12.83 2.06
C TRP A 51 -14.98 12.63 0.58
N LEU A 52 -15.12 11.42 0.05
CA LEU A 52 -14.76 11.09 -1.32
C LEU A 52 -15.56 11.92 -2.35
N PRO A 53 -16.90 12.07 -2.24
CA PRO A 53 -17.64 12.93 -3.16
C PRO A 53 -17.24 14.41 -3.06
N SER A 54 -16.97 14.92 -1.86
CA SER A 54 -16.50 16.31 -1.67
C SER A 54 -15.13 16.53 -2.32
N ILE A 55 -14.22 15.57 -2.18
CA ILE A 55 -12.90 15.61 -2.83
C ILE A 55 -13.04 15.55 -4.34
N GLN A 56 -13.90 14.66 -4.86
CA GLN A 56 -14.16 14.55 -6.30
C GLN A 56 -14.76 15.83 -6.89
N ALA A 57 -15.71 16.45 -6.20
CA ALA A 57 -16.31 17.70 -6.63
C ALA A 57 -15.26 18.83 -6.76
N LYS A 58 -14.28 18.88 -5.85
CA LYS A 58 -13.18 19.85 -5.89
C LYS A 58 -12.12 19.53 -6.96
N LEU A 59 -12.00 18.27 -7.37
CA LEU A 59 -11.02 17.78 -8.33
C LEU A 59 -11.57 17.65 -9.76
N ASN A 60 -12.82 18.07 -10.01
CA ASN A 60 -13.44 18.14 -11.33
C ASN A 60 -12.66 19.13 -12.22
N SER A 61 -11.60 18.64 -12.85
CA SER A 61 -10.76 19.35 -13.81
C SER A 61 -10.71 18.55 -15.11
N THR A 62 -10.55 19.23 -16.22
CA THR A 62 -10.59 18.65 -17.58
C THR A 62 -9.56 17.54 -17.82
N TYR A 63 -8.47 17.49 -17.03
CA TYR A 63 -7.33 16.59 -17.24
C TYR A 63 -7.33 15.33 -16.37
N LEU A 64 -8.11 15.30 -15.29
CA LEU A 64 -8.16 14.16 -14.37
C LEU A 64 -9.57 13.59 -14.35
N GLU A 65 -9.72 12.32 -14.77
CA GLU A 65 -11.00 11.63 -14.66
C GLU A 65 -11.46 11.68 -13.19
N PRO A 66 -12.66 12.23 -12.88
CA PRO A 66 -13.04 12.53 -11.50
C PRO A 66 -12.99 11.31 -10.55
N LYS A 67 -13.38 10.13 -11.06
CA LYS A 67 -13.47 8.91 -10.25
C LYS A 67 -12.13 8.21 -10.02
N GLN A 68 -11.24 8.21 -11.02
CA GLN A 68 -9.94 7.55 -10.95
C GLN A 68 -8.85 8.49 -10.45
N GLY A 69 -8.84 9.73 -10.95
CA GLY A 69 -7.86 10.76 -10.57
C GLY A 69 -7.88 11.09 -9.08
N ALA A 70 -9.06 11.19 -8.46
CA ALA A 70 -9.15 11.42 -7.02
C ALA A 70 -8.51 10.30 -6.19
N ARG A 71 -8.72 9.03 -6.60
CA ARG A 71 -8.11 7.88 -5.91
C ARG A 71 -6.60 7.84 -6.11
N LEU A 72 -6.12 8.11 -7.33
CA LEU A 72 -4.70 8.19 -7.62
C LEU A 72 -4.02 9.30 -6.79
N LEU A 73 -4.64 10.49 -6.71
CA LEU A 73 -4.10 11.58 -5.90
C LEU A 73 -4.07 11.25 -4.41
N ILE A 74 -5.14 10.69 -3.86
CA ILE A 74 -5.21 10.38 -2.42
C ILE A 74 -4.17 9.32 -2.03
N TYR A 75 -4.02 8.26 -2.83
CA TYR A 75 -3.20 7.11 -2.43
C TYR A 75 -1.77 7.14 -3.00
N THR A 76 -1.53 7.73 -4.17
CA THR A 76 -0.22 7.71 -4.85
C THR A 76 0.59 8.97 -4.57
N LEU A 77 -0.03 10.15 -4.51
CA LEU A 77 0.68 11.42 -4.30
C LEU A 77 1.49 11.45 -3.00
N PRO A 78 0.95 11.00 -1.84
CA PRO A 78 1.74 10.99 -0.60
C PRO A 78 2.98 10.11 -0.72
N ILE A 79 2.88 8.97 -1.41
CA ILE A 79 3.99 8.03 -1.59
C ILE A 79 5.08 8.66 -2.46
N LEU A 80 4.70 9.27 -3.58
CA LEU A 80 5.63 9.96 -4.47
C LEU A 80 6.32 11.13 -3.77
N PHE A 81 5.57 11.89 -2.98
CA PHE A 81 6.10 13.00 -2.19
C PHE A 81 7.15 12.51 -1.18
N VAL A 82 6.84 11.48 -0.39
CA VAL A 82 7.78 10.91 0.58
C VAL A 82 9.03 10.36 -0.11
N ALA A 83 8.90 9.73 -1.29
CA ALA A 83 10.05 9.23 -2.05
C ALA A 83 10.97 10.36 -2.55
N ALA A 84 10.40 11.41 -3.15
CA ALA A 84 11.14 12.57 -3.65
C ALA A 84 11.85 13.32 -2.52
N MET A 85 11.12 13.63 -1.45
CA MET A 85 11.64 14.33 -0.28
C MET A 85 12.65 13.46 0.49
N GLY A 86 12.49 12.14 0.51
CA GLY A 86 13.46 11.20 1.05
C GLY A 86 14.81 11.27 0.32
N CYS A 87 14.79 11.40 -1.02
CA CYS A 87 16.03 11.58 -1.80
C CYS A 87 16.74 12.88 -1.41
N PHE A 88 15.99 13.97 -1.31
CA PHE A 88 16.50 15.27 -0.86
C PHE A 88 17.10 15.21 0.56
N TYR A 89 16.41 14.56 1.50
CA TYR A 89 16.89 14.35 2.87
C TYR A 89 18.25 13.63 2.91
N LEU A 90 18.42 12.56 2.12
CA LEU A 90 19.67 11.80 2.09
C LEU A 90 20.82 12.57 1.44
N HIS A 91 20.52 13.35 0.39
CA HIS A 91 21.51 14.21 -0.24
C HIS A 91 22.08 15.25 0.73
N MET A 92 21.20 15.87 1.54
CA MET A 92 21.62 16.79 2.60
C MET A 92 22.41 16.09 3.71
N GLY A 93 21.99 14.89 4.12
CA GLY A 93 22.69 14.10 5.13
C GLY A 93 24.12 13.73 4.74
N LYS A 94 24.37 13.42 3.46
CA LYS A 94 25.71 13.15 2.93
C LYS A 94 26.64 14.38 3.04
N LYS A 95 26.09 15.59 2.92
CA LYS A 95 26.82 16.86 3.08
C LYS A 95 27.20 17.13 4.54
N LEU A 96 26.39 16.69 5.51
CA LEU A 96 26.66 16.85 6.94
C LEU A 96 27.66 15.79 7.47
N ASN A 97 27.65 14.57 6.90
CA ASN A 97 28.45 13.44 7.38
C ASN A 97 29.96 13.55 7.06
N ASN A 98 30.37 14.46 6.17
CA ASN A 98 31.80 14.76 5.96
C ASN A 98 32.45 15.46 7.17
N ASP A 99 31.66 16.03 8.10
CA ASP A 99 32.21 16.81 9.22
C ASP A 99 32.03 16.19 10.61
N LYS A 100 31.17 15.17 10.81
CA LYS A 100 30.94 14.58 12.15
C LYS A 100 30.48 13.12 12.10
N MET A 101 31.44 12.19 12.01
CA MET A 101 31.19 10.79 12.37
C MET A 101 31.54 10.55 13.84
N ALA A 102 30.76 11.13 14.75
CA ALA A 102 30.63 10.68 16.14
C ALA A 102 29.51 11.46 16.83
N SER A 103 28.74 10.78 17.69
CA SER A 103 27.74 11.34 18.62
C SER A 103 26.36 11.63 17.98
N CYS A 104 25.21 11.11 18.41
CA CYS A 104 24.81 10.43 19.64
C CYS A 104 23.85 9.27 19.28
N ARG A 105 24.29 8.03 19.46
CA ARG A 105 23.40 6.86 19.35
C ARG A 105 22.58 6.79 20.64
N ASN A 106 21.31 7.16 20.59
CA ASN A 106 20.42 7.16 21.75
C ASN A 106 20.31 5.73 22.34
N PRO A 107 20.78 5.46 23.58
CA PRO A 107 20.88 4.11 24.14
C PRO A 107 19.53 3.43 24.36
N ARG A 108 18.42 4.20 24.43
CA ARG A 108 17.06 3.64 24.56
C ARG A 108 16.61 2.81 23.35
N PHE A 109 17.07 3.12 22.13
CA PHE A 109 16.70 2.35 20.93
C PHE A 109 17.54 1.08 20.73
N ALA A 110 18.60 0.87 21.52
CA ALA A 110 19.44 -0.33 21.43
C ALA A 110 18.68 -1.59 21.86
N SER A 111 17.79 -1.48 22.85
CA SER A 111 16.94 -2.59 23.31
C SER A 111 15.87 -2.97 22.26
N TRP A 112 15.45 -2.01 21.42
CA TRP A 112 14.42 -2.20 20.40
C TRP A 112 14.92 -2.91 19.14
N LYS A 113 16.23 -2.88 18.90
CA LYS A 113 16.91 -3.64 17.85
C LYS A 113 17.28 -5.06 18.27
N LYS A 114 16.99 -5.46 19.52
CA LYS A 114 17.26 -6.84 19.96
C LYS A 114 16.37 -7.80 19.15
N PRO A 115 16.96 -8.86 18.57
CA PRO A 115 16.20 -9.88 17.85
C PRO A 115 15.30 -10.60 18.83
N VAL A 116 14.01 -10.71 18.50
CA VAL A 116 13.02 -11.45 19.30
C VAL A 116 12.90 -12.88 18.80
N LEU A 117 13.08 -13.10 17.49
CA LEU A 117 13.04 -14.42 16.86
C LEU A 117 14.44 -14.79 16.36
N ILE A 118 15.03 -15.88 16.88
CA ILE A 118 16.41 -16.28 16.55
C ILE A 118 16.48 -17.49 15.60
N LYS A 119 15.37 -18.17 15.27
CA LYS A 119 15.34 -19.23 14.25
C LYS A 119 13.90 -19.54 13.85
N GLY A 120 13.55 -19.30 12.60
CA GLY A 120 12.26 -19.64 11.99
C GLY A 120 12.23 -19.26 10.50
N PRO A 121 11.24 -19.71 9.71
CA PRO A 121 11.11 -19.40 8.27
C PRO A 121 10.98 -17.89 7.97
N LEU A 122 10.77 -17.09 9.01
CA LEU A 122 10.64 -15.62 8.97
C LEU A 122 11.98 -14.88 9.17
N GLY A 123 13.09 -15.58 9.43
CA GLY A 123 14.41 -14.97 9.65
C GLY A 123 14.58 -14.29 11.01
N ILE A 124 15.69 -13.57 11.19
CA ILE A 124 15.95 -12.78 12.41
C ILE A 124 15.07 -11.53 12.36
N VAL A 125 14.08 -11.45 13.27
CA VAL A 125 13.10 -10.36 13.33
C VAL A 125 13.24 -9.61 14.65
N SER A 126 13.35 -8.28 14.57
CA SER A 126 13.34 -7.39 15.74
C SER A 126 11.92 -7.09 16.22
N ARG A 127 11.79 -6.65 17.48
CA ARG A 127 10.49 -6.37 18.10
C ARG A 127 9.67 -5.34 17.33
N VAL A 128 10.33 -4.32 16.80
CA VAL A 128 9.69 -3.23 16.04
C VAL A 128 9.11 -3.76 14.74
N GLU A 129 9.81 -4.68 14.08
CA GLU A 129 9.36 -5.24 12.80
C GLU A 129 8.13 -6.13 12.97
N LEU A 130 8.12 -6.91 14.05
CA LEU A 130 6.93 -7.67 14.43
C LEU A 130 5.75 -6.75 14.77
N ALA A 131 5.98 -5.65 15.49
CA ALA A 131 4.93 -4.69 15.80
C ALA A 131 4.33 -4.04 14.53
N PHE A 132 5.17 -3.66 13.57
CA PHE A 132 4.70 -3.15 12.27
C PHE A 132 3.88 -4.19 11.50
N LEU A 133 4.31 -5.46 11.49
CA LEU A 133 3.56 -6.54 10.86
C LEU A 133 2.19 -6.73 11.52
N ILE A 134 2.13 -6.74 12.85
CA ILE A 134 0.87 -6.85 13.61
C ILE A 134 -0.06 -5.67 13.31
N MET A 135 0.47 -4.44 13.33
CA MET A 135 -0.31 -3.25 12.97
C MET A 135 -0.85 -3.31 11.55
N PHE A 136 -0.06 -3.83 10.61
CA PHE A 136 -0.49 -4.00 9.23
C PHE A 136 -1.61 -5.03 9.11
N ILE A 137 -1.48 -6.19 9.76
CA ILE A 137 -2.54 -7.20 9.81
C ILE A 137 -3.81 -6.62 10.44
N ALA A 138 -3.69 -5.85 11.53
CA ALA A 138 -4.81 -5.17 12.17
C ALA A 138 -5.52 -4.19 11.22
N LEU A 139 -4.77 -3.43 10.39
CA LEU A 139 -5.34 -2.55 9.37
C LEU A 139 -6.10 -3.34 8.30
N LEU A 140 -5.58 -4.48 7.85
CA LEU A 140 -6.26 -5.34 6.88
C LEU A 140 -7.56 -5.92 7.48
N SER A 141 -7.49 -6.45 8.71
CA SER A 141 -8.65 -6.97 9.43
C SER A 141 -9.71 -5.89 9.67
N TRP A 142 -9.29 -4.69 10.08
CA TRP A 142 -10.18 -3.53 10.25
C TRP A 142 -10.91 -3.18 8.95
N THR A 143 -10.16 -3.09 7.85
CA THR A 143 -10.70 -2.77 6.54
C THR A 143 -11.69 -3.83 6.09
N PHE A 144 -11.32 -5.11 6.22
CA PHE A 144 -12.16 -6.23 5.87
C PHE A 144 -13.47 -6.23 6.66
N ALA A 145 -13.39 -6.16 7.99
CA ALA A 145 -14.54 -6.18 8.88
C ALA A 145 -15.49 -4.99 8.62
N THR A 146 -14.93 -3.79 8.46
CA THR A 146 -15.72 -2.58 8.20
C THR A 146 -16.41 -2.65 6.83
N CYS A 147 -15.70 -3.09 5.79
CA CYS A 147 -16.28 -3.25 4.46
C CYS A 147 -17.39 -4.30 4.46
N ILE A 148 -17.14 -5.50 4.98
CA ILE A 148 -18.18 -6.55 5.04
C ILE A 148 -19.38 -6.10 5.85
N SER A 149 -19.18 -5.46 7.01
CA SER A 149 -20.30 -4.96 7.83
C SER A 149 -21.15 -3.96 7.04
N ASN A 150 -20.51 -3.04 6.32
CA ASN A 150 -21.19 -2.05 5.49
C ASN A 150 -21.91 -2.67 4.27
N TYR A 151 -21.36 -3.73 3.67
CA TYR A 151 -22.02 -4.45 2.57
C TYR A 151 -23.19 -5.29 3.08
N PHE A 152 -23.00 -6.06 4.16
CA PHE A 152 -24.04 -6.93 4.72
C PHE A 152 -25.22 -6.14 5.25
N ALA A 153 -25.01 -4.93 5.76
CA ALA A 153 -26.10 -4.03 6.16
C ALA A 153 -27.03 -3.65 4.99
N LYS A 154 -26.55 -3.72 3.75
CA LYS A 154 -27.34 -3.42 2.54
C LYS A 154 -28.00 -4.65 1.92
N ILE A 155 -27.53 -5.85 2.25
CA ILE A 155 -28.07 -7.11 1.71
C ILE A 155 -29.28 -7.52 2.55
N ASN A 156 -30.46 -7.42 1.97
CA ASN A 156 -31.71 -7.93 2.54
C ASN A 156 -32.36 -8.94 1.56
N PRO A 157 -33.39 -9.71 1.99
CA PRO A 157 -34.05 -10.67 1.11
C PRO A 157 -34.62 -10.04 -0.17
N ASN A 158 -35.08 -8.79 -0.10
CA ASN A 158 -35.65 -8.08 -1.25
C ASN A 158 -34.57 -7.73 -2.29
N SER A 159 -33.41 -7.23 -1.86
CA SER A 159 -32.29 -6.90 -2.74
C SER A 159 -31.66 -8.14 -3.36
N ALA A 160 -31.62 -9.26 -2.61
CA ALA A 160 -31.15 -10.53 -3.15
C ALA A 160 -32.13 -11.10 -4.20
N ALA A 161 -33.44 -11.02 -3.92
CA ALA A 161 -34.48 -11.45 -4.85
C ALA A 161 -34.51 -10.62 -6.15
N GLU A 162 -34.23 -9.32 -6.09
CA GLU A 162 -34.10 -8.45 -7.26
C GLU A 162 -32.97 -8.92 -8.22
N GLN A 163 -31.91 -9.49 -7.67
CA GLN A 163 -30.80 -10.07 -8.43
C GLN A 163 -31.02 -11.54 -8.81
N GLY A 164 -32.16 -12.14 -8.43
CA GLY A 164 -32.42 -13.57 -8.63
C GLY A 164 -31.58 -14.49 -7.73
N GLU A 165 -30.99 -13.95 -6.67
CA GLU A 165 -30.04 -14.66 -5.79
C GLU A 165 -30.59 -14.95 -4.40
N LYS A 166 -29.99 -15.94 -3.74
CA LYS A 166 -30.19 -16.17 -2.30
C LYS A 166 -29.29 -15.23 -1.50
N VAL A 167 -29.77 -14.78 -0.33
CA VAL A 167 -29.04 -13.87 0.58
C VAL A 167 -27.60 -14.32 0.87
N TRP A 168 -27.34 -15.62 0.99
CA TRP A 168 -25.99 -16.13 1.24
C TRP A 168 -25.07 -16.04 0.02
N GLN A 169 -25.60 -16.09 -1.21
CA GLN A 169 -24.84 -15.94 -2.45
C GLN A 169 -24.35 -14.49 -2.58
N SER A 170 -25.23 -13.51 -2.38
CA SER A 170 -24.84 -12.09 -2.42
C SER A 170 -23.88 -11.72 -1.28
N LYS A 171 -23.97 -12.39 -0.13
CA LYS A 171 -22.98 -12.27 0.95
C LYS A 171 -21.61 -12.83 0.56
N LEU A 172 -21.58 -13.95 -0.17
CA LEU A 172 -20.35 -14.55 -0.68
C LEU A 172 -19.69 -13.64 -1.73
N ASP A 173 -20.47 -13.09 -2.66
CA ASP A 173 -20.00 -12.10 -3.65
C ASP A 173 -19.39 -10.87 -2.94
N SER A 174 -20.12 -10.29 -1.98
CA SER A 174 -19.61 -9.15 -1.20
C SER A 174 -18.33 -9.47 -0.42
N ALA A 175 -18.21 -10.67 0.13
CA ALA A 175 -16.99 -11.12 0.79
C ALA A 175 -15.83 -11.26 -0.20
N ALA A 176 -16.08 -11.85 -1.38
CA ALA A 176 -15.10 -11.99 -2.45
C ALA A 176 -14.61 -10.62 -2.94
N LEU A 177 -15.51 -9.68 -3.22
CA LEU A 177 -15.18 -8.30 -3.57
C LEU A 177 -14.36 -7.60 -2.48
N THR A 178 -14.72 -7.82 -1.21
CA THR A 178 -14.00 -7.21 -0.09
C THR A 178 -12.57 -7.75 0.02
N LEU A 179 -12.34 -9.06 -0.19
CA LEU A 179 -10.99 -9.64 -0.22
C LEU A 179 -10.10 -8.99 -1.29
N GLY A 180 -10.65 -8.76 -2.49
CA GLY A 180 -9.92 -8.05 -3.56
C GLY A 180 -9.63 -6.59 -3.20
N LEU A 181 -10.59 -5.89 -2.60
CA LEU A 181 -10.41 -4.51 -2.16
C LEU A 181 -9.33 -4.37 -1.07
N VAL A 182 -9.31 -5.30 -0.10
CA VAL A 182 -8.27 -5.36 0.94
C VAL A 182 -6.91 -5.71 0.32
N GLY A 183 -6.88 -6.61 -0.68
CA GLY A 183 -5.69 -6.94 -1.46
C GLY A 183 -5.04 -5.73 -2.12
N ASN A 184 -5.82 -4.73 -2.56
CA ASN A 184 -5.28 -3.48 -3.13
C ASN A 184 -4.44 -2.67 -2.12
N ILE A 185 -4.77 -2.75 -0.82
CA ILE A 185 -3.93 -2.14 0.23
C ILE A 185 -2.56 -2.83 0.25
N CYS A 186 -2.55 -4.16 0.20
CA CYS A 186 -1.31 -4.92 0.17
C CYS A 186 -0.47 -4.58 -1.07
N LEU A 187 -1.08 -4.47 -2.24
CA LEU A 187 -0.39 -4.05 -3.48
C LEU A 187 0.24 -2.65 -3.33
N ALA A 188 -0.47 -1.68 -2.75
CA ALA A 188 0.09 -0.35 -2.51
C ALA A 188 1.32 -0.39 -1.59
N PHE A 189 1.26 -1.19 -0.52
CA PHE A 189 2.38 -1.35 0.42
C PHE A 189 3.55 -2.14 -0.18
N LEU A 190 3.28 -3.05 -1.13
CA LEU A 190 4.29 -3.85 -1.82
C LEU A 190 5.27 -3.00 -2.63
N PHE A 191 4.85 -1.80 -3.08
CA PHE A 191 5.70 -0.85 -3.83
C PHE A 191 6.71 -0.07 -2.98
N PHE A 192 6.50 0.07 -1.68
CA PHE A 192 7.45 0.77 -0.80
C PHE A 192 8.85 0.10 -0.74
N PRO A 193 8.96 -1.24 -0.60
CA PRO A 193 10.25 -1.93 -0.52
C PRO A 193 10.91 -2.30 -1.87
N VAL A 194 10.34 -1.91 -3.04
CA VAL A 194 10.74 -2.47 -4.35
C VAL A 194 12.16 -2.10 -4.79
N THR A 195 12.64 -0.90 -4.52
CA THR A 195 13.98 -0.50 -4.94
C THR A 195 14.99 -0.69 -3.81
N ARG A 196 15.97 -1.58 -4.00
CA ARG A 196 17.07 -1.86 -3.06
C ARG A 196 17.88 -0.61 -2.66
N GLY A 197 17.77 0.47 -3.43
CA GLY A 197 18.36 1.79 -3.18
C GLY A 197 17.36 2.90 -2.87
N SER A 198 16.11 2.57 -2.51
CA SER A 198 15.11 3.58 -2.17
C SER A 198 15.60 4.45 -1.01
N SER A 199 15.40 5.76 -1.15
CA SER A 199 15.72 6.74 -0.13
C SER A 199 14.91 6.56 1.17
N LEU A 200 13.87 5.74 1.12
CA LEU A 200 12.98 5.42 2.23
C LEU A 200 13.66 4.53 3.29
N LEU A 201 14.51 3.58 2.89
CA LEU A 201 15.09 2.61 3.84
C LEU A 201 16.02 3.29 4.87
N PRO A 202 16.95 4.18 4.48
CA PRO A 202 17.81 4.86 5.44
C PRO A 202 17.05 5.88 6.29
N LEU A 203 15.93 6.43 5.79
CA LEU A 203 15.06 7.37 6.54
C LEU A 203 14.43 6.70 7.77
N PHE A 204 14.00 5.44 7.64
CA PHE A 204 13.47 4.64 8.75
C PHE A 204 14.54 3.84 9.50
N GLY A 205 15.81 3.94 9.08
CA GLY A 205 16.93 3.22 9.69
C GLY A 205 16.87 1.71 9.49
N LEU A 206 16.19 1.26 8.43
CA LEU A 206 16.06 -0.14 8.03
C LEU A 206 17.16 -0.51 7.02
N THR A 207 17.67 -1.74 7.11
CA THR A 207 18.63 -2.27 6.14
C THR A 207 17.89 -2.77 4.89
N SER A 208 18.61 -2.82 3.76
CA SER A 208 18.09 -3.42 2.51
C SER A 208 17.67 -4.88 2.70
N GLU A 209 18.34 -5.61 3.56
CA GLU A 209 18.00 -6.98 3.93
C GLU A 209 16.60 -7.08 4.58
N ASN A 210 16.26 -6.16 5.48
CA ASN A 210 14.97 -6.18 6.18
C ASN A 210 13.83 -5.79 5.23
N SER A 211 14.07 -4.87 4.29
CA SER A 211 13.09 -4.51 3.25
C SER A 211 12.71 -5.68 2.35
N ILE A 212 13.68 -6.54 1.99
CA ILE A 212 13.41 -7.76 1.22
C ILE A 212 12.52 -8.73 2.01
N LYS A 213 12.80 -8.92 3.31
CA LYS A 213 11.96 -9.75 4.19
C LYS A 213 10.52 -9.25 4.23
N TYR A 214 10.32 -7.93 4.39
CA TYR A 214 8.99 -7.33 4.36
C TYR A 214 8.28 -7.51 3.03
N HIS A 215 8.99 -7.35 1.90
CA HIS A 215 8.39 -7.56 0.59
C HIS A 215 7.91 -9.00 0.42
N ILE A 216 8.67 -9.99 0.89
CA ILE A 216 8.27 -11.41 0.87
C ILE A 216 7.02 -11.61 1.75
N TRP A 217 6.98 -11.07 2.97
CA TRP A 217 5.82 -11.18 3.85
C TRP A 217 4.56 -10.54 3.24
N LEU A 218 4.68 -9.31 2.74
CA LEU A 218 3.60 -8.61 2.06
C LEU A 218 3.14 -9.37 0.81
N GLY A 219 4.08 -9.91 0.04
CA GLY A 219 3.80 -10.75 -1.13
C GLY A 219 2.99 -11.99 -0.77
N ASN A 220 3.37 -12.71 0.28
CA ASN A 220 2.63 -13.89 0.75
C ASN A 220 1.21 -13.53 1.22
N ILE A 221 1.05 -12.46 2.00
CA ILE A 221 -0.27 -11.98 2.44
C ILE A 221 -1.14 -11.61 1.23
N THR A 222 -0.56 -10.90 0.25
CA THR A 222 -1.23 -10.52 -0.99
C THR A 222 -1.69 -11.75 -1.77
N MET A 223 -0.81 -12.75 -1.92
CA MET A 223 -1.11 -13.99 -2.61
C MET A 223 -2.25 -14.76 -1.93
N THR A 224 -2.24 -14.86 -0.60
CA THR A 224 -3.33 -15.49 0.16
C THR A 224 -4.66 -14.77 -0.05
N LEU A 225 -4.69 -13.43 0.02
CA LEU A 225 -5.92 -12.65 -0.18
C LEU A 225 -6.48 -12.80 -1.59
N PHE A 226 -5.65 -12.71 -2.64
CA PHE A 226 -6.11 -12.87 -4.02
C PHE A 226 -6.50 -14.30 -4.36
N THR A 227 -5.82 -15.29 -3.78
CA THR A 227 -6.22 -16.70 -3.90
C THR A 227 -7.58 -16.92 -3.26
N ALA A 228 -7.80 -16.41 -2.05
CA ALA A 228 -9.11 -16.49 -1.37
C ALA A 228 -10.20 -15.75 -2.16
N HIS A 229 -9.91 -14.55 -2.67
CA HIS A 229 -10.79 -13.80 -3.57
C HIS A 229 -11.21 -14.62 -4.80
N GLY A 230 -10.25 -15.24 -5.49
CA GLY A 230 -10.50 -16.09 -6.65
C GLY A 230 -11.33 -17.34 -6.30
N ILE A 231 -11.01 -18.02 -5.19
CA ILE A 231 -11.76 -19.19 -4.73
C ILE A 231 -13.21 -18.82 -4.37
N CYS A 232 -13.44 -17.72 -3.66
CA CYS A 232 -14.79 -17.26 -3.33
C CYS A 232 -15.62 -16.97 -4.59
N PHE A 233 -15.03 -16.31 -5.60
CA PHE A 233 -15.70 -16.07 -6.88
C PHE A 233 -15.97 -17.36 -7.66
N PHE A 234 -15.01 -18.28 -7.68
CA PHE A 234 -15.18 -19.58 -8.31
C PHE A 234 -16.36 -20.36 -7.71
N ILE A 235 -16.46 -20.38 -6.38
CA ILE A 235 -17.60 -21.00 -5.68
C ILE A 235 -18.89 -20.26 -6.00
N TYR A 236 -18.90 -18.93 -5.95
CA TYR A 236 -20.07 -18.11 -6.25
C TYR A 236 -20.62 -18.38 -7.66
N TRP A 237 -19.76 -18.37 -8.69
CA TRP A 237 -20.17 -18.69 -10.06
C TRP A 237 -20.65 -20.13 -10.22
N ALA A 238 -20.05 -21.08 -9.49
CA ALA A 238 -20.47 -22.47 -9.53
C ALA A 238 -21.90 -22.66 -9.00
N VAL A 239 -22.29 -21.91 -7.97
CA VAL A 239 -23.61 -22.03 -7.33
C VAL A 239 -24.69 -21.16 -7.96
N THR A 240 -24.33 -20.13 -8.72
CA THR A 240 -25.26 -19.30 -9.50
C THR A 240 -25.46 -19.80 -10.93
N ASN A 241 -24.77 -20.88 -11.34
CA ASN A 241 -24.75 -21.41 -12.72
C ASN A 241 -24.20 -20.45 -13.79
N GLU A 242 -23.58 -19.35 -13.36
CA GLU A 242 -22.92 -18.36 -14.22
C GLU A 242 -21.64 -18.89 -14.88
N LEU A 243 -21.06 -20.01 -14.39
CA LEU A 243 -19.91 -20.67 -15.04
C LEU A 243 -20.15 -21.00 -16.51
N SER A 244 -21.38 -21.39 -16.85
CA SER A 244 -21.76 -21.70 -18.23
C SER A 244 -21.67 -20.48 -19.13
N GLN A 245 -22.18 -19.32 -18.67
CA GLN A 245 -22.12 -18.06 -19.41
C GLN A 245 -20.68 -17.57 -19.61
N ILE A 246 -19.81 -17.73 -18.61
CA ILE A 246 -18.39 -17.37 -18.72
C ILE A 246 -17.70 -18.26 -19.77
N PHE A 247 -17.92 -19.57 -19.72
CA PHE A 247 -17.32 -20.51 -20.67
C PHE A 247 -17.80 -20.28 -22.09
N THR A 248 -19.11 -20.05 -22.27
CA THR A 248 -19.71 -19.70 -23.57
C THR A 248 -19.15 -18.38 -24.10
N SER A 249 -19.07 -17.34 -23.27
CA SER A 249 -18.53 -16.02 -23.67
C SER A 249 -17.05 -16.11 -24.06
N PHE A 250 -16.25 -16.89 -23.32
CA PHE A 250 -14.85 -17.12 -23.64
C PHE A 250 -14.70 -17.87 -24.97
N MET A 251 -15.51 -18.91 -25.20
CA MET A 251 -15.51 -19.68 -26.44
C MET A 251 -15.92 -18.83 -27.64
N VAL A 252 -16.96 -18.00 -27.50
CA VAL A 252 -17.40 -17.05 -28.55
C VAL A 252 -16.29 -16.03 -28.86
N CYS A 253 -15.63 -15.49 -27.84
CA CYS A 253 -14.52 -14.55 -28.02
C CYS A 253 -13.32 -15.21 -28.75
N LEU A 254 -12.98 -16.45 -28.40
CA LEU A 254 -11.95 -17.22 -29.11
C LEU A 254 -12.31 -17.48 -30.57
N GLU A 255 -13.58 -17.79 -30.86
CA GLU A 255 -14.05 -17.99 -32.24
C GLU A 255 -13.95 -16.69 -33.04
N ILE A 256 -14.37 -15.56 -32.48
CA ILE A 256 -14.23 -14.24 -33.11
C ILE A 256 -12.75 -13.91 -33.37
N LEU A 257 -11.86 -14.19 -32.41
CA LEU A 257 -10.42 -13.98 -32.59
C LEU A 257 -9.82 -14.91 -33.65
N ARG A 258 -10.32 -16.14 -33.77
CA ARG A 258 -9.92 -17.10 -34.81
C ARG A 258 -10.34 -16.61 -36.20
N GLU A 259 -11.58 -16.18 -36.37
CA GLU A 259 -12.10 -15.62 -37.63
C GLU A 259 -11.34 -14.36 -38.04
N ARG A 260 -11.16 -13.41 -37.12
CA ARG A 260 -10.39 -12.18 -37.36
C ARG A 260 -8.94 -12.46 -37.74
N ARG A 261 -8.34 -13.50 -37.17
CA ARG A 261 -6.98 -13.95 -37.56
C ARG A 261 -6.99 -14.57 -38.96
N ALA A 262 -7.99 -15.38 -39.31
CA ALA A 262 -8.11 -16.01 -40.63
C ALA A 262 -8.34 -14.98 -41.76
N GLU A 263 -9.21 -13.99 -41.53
CA GLU A 263 -9.42 -12.86 -42.44
C GLU A 263 -8.13 -12.05 -42.64
N GLY A 264 -7.41 -11.75 -41.55
CA GLY A 264 -6.14 -11.03 -41.60
C GLY A 264 -5.03 -11.77 -42.37
N MET A 265 -5.07 -13.10 -42.44
CA MET A 265 -4.16 -13.88 -43.29
C MET A 265 -4.58 -13.84 -44.76
N ARG A 266 -5.88 -13.99 -45.07
CA ARG A 266 -6.38 -13.89 -46.45
C ARG A 266 -6.09 -12.52 -47.09
N LEU A 267 -6.20 -11.44 -46.33
CA LEU A 267 -5.91 -10.09 -46.82
C LEU A 267 -4.42 -9.82 -47.06
N LYS A 268 -3.50 -10.66 -46.56
CA LYS A 268 -2.05 -10.55 -46.84
C LYS A 268 -1.61 -11.36 -48.05
N GLU A 269 -2.45 -12.28 -48.51
CA GLU A 269 -2.20 -13.14 -49.68
C GLU A 269 -2.80 -12.57 -50.98
N MET A 270 -3.55 -11.46 -50.89
CA MET A 270 -4.02 -10.63 -52.02
C MET A 270 -3.10 -9.42 -52.21
#